data_AF-A0A914YBS4-F1
#
_entry.id   AF-A0A914YBS4-F1
#
_cell.length_a   1.000
_cell.length_b   1.000
_cell.length_c   1.000
_cell.angle_alpha   90.00
_cell.angle_beta   90.00
_cell.angle_gamma   90.00
#
_symmetry.space_group_name_H-M   'P 1'
#
loop_
_entity.id
_entity.type
_entity.pdbx_description
1 polymer ?
#
loop_
_entity_poly.entity_id
_entity_poly.type
_entity_poly.pdbx_seq_one_letter_code
_entity_poly.pdbx_strand_id
1 'polypeptide(L)'
;MSRVVVLILKVRDVSLVLNYDMAKSIEDYTHRIGRTGRAGKSGKAITFLTPEDKEVFYDLRQVLHESPISTCPPELDKHPDAQQKPGTVVQKRRQDETLYLN
;
A
#
# COMPACT_ATOMS: atom_id res chain seq x y z
N MET A 1 -15.64 5.85 -6.53
CA MET A 1 -15.32 4.41 -6.63
C MET A 1 -14.11 4.26 -7.53
N SER A 2 -12.90 4.55 -7.02
CA SER A 2 -11.67 4.39 -7.79
C SER A 2 -11.15 2.98 -7.54
N ARG A 3 -11.14 2.16 -8.59
CA ARG A 3 -10.99 0.71 -8.50
C ARG A 3 -9.59 0.27 -8.95
N VAL A 4 -9.13 -0.78 -8.27
CA VAL A 4 -8.08 -1.75 -8.64
C VAL A 4 -6.62 -1.28 -8.53
N VAL A 5 -5.95 -1.75 -7.49
CA VAL A 5 -4.49 -1.81 -7.42
C VAL A 5 -4.04 -3.21 -7.88
N VAL A 6 -3.30 -3.26 -9.00
CA VAL A 6 -2.75 -4.49 -9.58
C VAL A 6 -1.33 -4.69 -9.06
N LEU A 7 -1.08 -5.81 -8.39
CA LEU A 7 0.24 -6.17 -7.86
C LEU A 7 0.81 -7.36 -8.64
N ILE A 8 2.09 -7.29 -8.97
CA ILE A 8 2.80 -8.36 -9.66
C ILE A 8 3.66 -9.06 -8.62
N LEU A 9 3.30 -10.29 -8.30
CA LEU A 9 4.20 -11.22 -7.63
C LEU A 9 4.49 -12.37 -8.61
N LYS A 10 5.57 -13.09 -8.35
CA LYS A 10 6.07 -14.15 -9.24
C LYS A 10 6.45 -15.39 -8.44
N VAL A 11 5.54 -16.04 -7.69
CA VAL A 11 5.82 -17.38 -7.11
C VAL A 11 4.60 -18.39 -6.99
N ARG A 12 4.76 -19.73 -7.15
CA ARG A 12 3.76 -20.86 -7.31
C ARG A 12 3.00 -21.37 -6.09
N ASP A 13 1.70 -21.59 -6.16
CA ASP A 13 0.85 -22.67 -5.56
C ASP A 13 -0.60 -22.17 -5.37
N VAL A 14 -0.82 -20.90 -5.66
CA VAL A 14 -2.08 -20.35 -6.13
C VAL A 14 -1.69 -19.39 -7.25
N SER A 15 -2.36 -19.45 -8.42
CA SER A 15 -2.00 -18.62 -9.58
C SER A 15 -2.31 -17.14 -9.36
N LEU A 16 -3.35 -16.87 -8.56
CA LEU A 16 -3.84 -15.55 -8.23
C LEU A 16 -4.46 -15.55 -6.82
N VAL A 17 -3.99 -14.66 -5.96
CA VAL A 17 -4.70 -14.27 -4.74
C VAL A 17 -5.45 -12.97 -5.03
N LEU A 18 -6.77 -12.97 -4.81
CA LEU A 18 -7.60 -11.78 -4.95
C LEU A 18 -8.08 -11.35 -3.56
N ASN A 19 -7.58 -10.23 -3.06
CA ASN A 19 -8.10 -9.58 -1.87
C ASN A 19 -9.27 -8.69 -2.30
N TYR A 20 -10.49 -9.19 -2.13
CA TYR A 20 -11.70 -8.40 -2.37
C TYR A 20 -11.79 -7.22 -1.39
N ASP A 21 -11.42 -7.47 -0.13
CA ASP A 21 -11.22 -6.45 0.90
C ASP A 21 -9.77 -6.46 1.38
N MET A 22 -9.22 -5.27 1.60
CA MET A 22 -7.87 -5.12 2.15
C MET A 22 -7.79 -5.70 3.57
N ALA A 23 -6.64 -6.31 3.89
CA ALA A 23 -6.37 -6.77 5.24
C ALA A 23 -6.23 -5.59 6.20
N LYS A 24 -6.59 -5.77 7.48
CA LYS A 24 -6.53 -4.70 8.49
C LYS A 24 -5.10 -4.37 8.94
N SER A 25 -4.14 -5.22 8.62
CA SER A 25 -2.72 -5.02 8.88
C SER A 25 -1.88 -5.42 7.66
N ILE A 26 -0.68 -4.84 7.54
CA ILE A 26 0.26 -5.20 6.48
C ILE A 26 0.83 -6.61 6.64
N GLU A 27 0.95 -7.08 7.88
CA GLU A 27 1.38 -8.43 8.22
C GLU A 27 0.38 -9.47 7.69
N ASP A 28 -0.92 -9.28 7.96
CA ASP A 28 -1.97 -10.16 7.44
C ASP A 28 -2.04 -10.15 5.91
N TYR A 29 -1.87 -8.97 5.31
CA TYR A 29 -1.76 -8.85 3.85
C TYR A 29 -0.61 -9.70 3.30
N THR A 30 0.57 -9.61 3.92
CA THR A 30 1.76 -10.39 3.54
C THR A 30 1.54 -11.89 3.72
N HIS A 31 0.87 -12.30 4.80
CA HIS A 31 0.51 -13.70 5.04
C HIS A 31 -0.49 -14.25 4.01
N ARG A 32 -1.43 -13.43 3.52
CA ARG A 32 -2.39 -13.81 2.47
C ARG A 32 -1.70 -14.04 1.13
N ILE A 33 -0.87 -13.09 0.68
CA ILE A 33 -0.16 -13.21 -0.59
C ILE A 33 0.97 -14.27 -0.55
N GLY A 34 1.49 -14.56 0.66
CA GLY A 34 2.45 -15.64 0.91
C GLY A 34 1.90 -17.05 0.73
N ARG A 35 0.59 -17.20 0.42
CA ARG A 35 -0.01 -18.47 -0.05
C ARG A 35 0.34 -18.78 -1.51
N THR A 36 0.97 -17.84 -2.20
CA THR A 36 1.65 -18.06 -3.48
C THR A 36 3.14 -18.35 -3.18
N GLY A 37 3.75 -19.43 -3.68
CA GLY A 37 5.22 -19.50 -3.76
C GLY A 37 6.07 -20.71 -3.37
N ARG A 38 5.69 -21.97 -3.59
CA ARG A 38 6.53 -23.17 -3.48
C ARG A 38 7.01 -23.68 -4.86
N ALA A 39 8.32 -23.96 -4.97
CA ALA A 39 8.96 -24.68 -6.09
C ALA A 39 9.10 -23.98 -7.47
N GLY A 40 9.22 -22.63 -7.59
CA GLY A 40 9.92 -21.99 -8.75
C GLY A 40 9.14 -21.58 -10.03
N LYS A 41 7.87 -21.17 -10.00
CA LYS A 41 7.06 -20.55 -11.12
C LYS A 41 6.29 -19.39 -10.47
N SER A 42 5.59 -18.56 -11.24
CA SER A 42 4.92 -17.32 -10.82
C SER A 42 3.51 -17.44 -10.22
N GLY A 43 3.10 -16.49 -9.38
CA GLY A 43 1.74 -16.33 -8.83
C GLY A 43 1.47 -14.88 -8.46
N LYS A 44 0.27 -14.37 -8.78
CA LYS A 44 -0.09 -12.94 -8.74
C LYS A 44 -0.93 -12.61 -7.50
N ALA A 45 -0.95 -11.34 -7.10
CA ALA A 45 -1.87 -10.83 -6.09
C ALA A 45 -2.59 -9.57 -6.61
N ILE A 46 -3.90 -9.50 -6.43
CA ILE A 46 -4.68 -8.28 -6.74
C ILE A 46 -5.42 -7.89 -5.47
N THR A 47 -5.40 -6.60 -5.16
CA THR A 47 -6.06 -6.08 -3.96
C THR A 47 -6.91 -4.89 -4.34
N PHE A 48 -8.17 -4.90 -3.90
CA PHE A 48 -9.00 -3.71 -3.94
C PHE A 48 -8.74 -2.88 -2.68
N LEU A 49 -8.54 -1.59 -2.91
CA LEU A 49 -8.36 -0.60 -1.85
C LEU A 49 -9.54 0.36 -1.88
N THR A 50 -9.95 0.76 -0.69
CA THR A 50 -10.97 1.78 -0.44
C THR A 50 -10.38 2.88 0.44
N PRO A 51 -10.97 4.09 0.49
CA PRO A 51 -10.53 5.15 1.41
C PRO A 51 -10.50 4.73 2.88
N GLU A 52 -11.33 3.75 3.27
CA GLU A 52 -11.38 3.18 4.61
C GLU A 52 -10.11 2.38 4.97
N ASP A 53 -9.29 2.01 3.98
CA ASP A 53 -8.05 1.25 4.14
C ASP A 53 -6.80 2.15 4.24
N LYS A 54 -6.96 3.48 4.37
CA LYS A 54 -5.84 4.45 4.40
C LYS A 54 -4.75 4.13 5.42
N GLU A 55 -5.10 3.50 6.54
CA GLU A 55 -4.16 3.16 7.62
C GLU A 55 -3.10 2.14 7.17
N VAL A 56 -3.32 1.40 6.07
CA VAL A 56 -2.33 0.45 5.53
C VAL A 56 -1.61 0.97 4.28
N PHE A 57 -1.97 2.16 3.77
CA PHE A 57 -1.43 2.66 2.49
C PHE A 57 0.07 2.91 2.54
N TYR A 58 0.56 3.52 3.62
CA TYR A 58 1.99 3.81 3.79
C TYR A 58 2.81 2.51 3.78
N ASP A 59 2.45 1.54 4.63
CA ASP A 59 3.19 0.29 4.74
C ASP A 59 3.06 -0.55 3.46
N LEU A 60 1.88 -0.58 2.83
CA LEU A 60 1.68 -1.25 1.54
C LEU A 60 2.60 -0.66 0.47
N ARG A 61 2.70 0.66 0.37
CA ARG A 61 3.62 1.34 -0.55
C ARG A 61 5.07 0.93 -0.30
N GLN A 62 5.51 0.87 0.96
CA GLN A 62 6.88 0.44 1.29
C GLN A 62 7.13 -1.01 0.83
N VAL A 63 6.21 -1.93 1.15
CA VAL A 63 6.31 -3.35 0.74
C VAL A 63 6.43 -3.49 -0.78
N LEU A 64 5.74 -2.64 -1.55
CA LEU A 64 5.84 -2.67 -3.02
C LEU A 64 7.16 -2.14 -3.56
N HIS A 65 7.76 -1.14 -2.91
CA HIS A 65 9.08 -0.62 -3.27
C HIS A 65 10.22 -1.56 -2.86
N GLU A 66 10.07 -2.28 -1.75
CA GLU A 66 11.03 -3.29 -1.28
C GLU A 66 11.01 -4.56 -2.14
N SER A 67 9.90 -4.81 -2.84
CA SER A 67 9.75 -5.99 -3.70
C SER A 67 10.34 -5.73 -5.09
N PRO A 68 11.44 -6.40 -5.50
CA PRO A 68 12.09 -6.16 -6.79
C PRO A 68 11.27 -6.64 -7.99
N ILE A 69 10.18 -7.36 -7.74
CA ILE A 69 9.29 -7.93 -8.76
C ILE A 69 7.93 -7.25 -8.81
N SER A 70 7.68 -6.33 -7.88
CA SER A 70 6.44 -5.56 -7.82
C SER A 70 6.63 -4.18 -8.45
N THR A 71 5.53 -3.56 -8.83
CA THR A 71 5.49 -2.16 -9.24
C THR A 71 4.46 -1.46 -8.37
N CYS A 72 4.85 -0.37 -7.71
CA CYS A 72 3.90 0.45 -6.97
C CYS A 72 3.07 1.26 -7.96
N PRO A 73 1.73 1.13 -7.97
CA PRO A 73 0.89 1.89 -8.89
C PRO A 73 0.94 3.40 -8.53
N PRO A 74 0.96 4.30 -9.53
CA PRO A 74 1.07 5.74 -9.29
C PRO A 74 -0.01 6.30 -8.36
N GLU A 75 -1.21 5.73 -8.39
CA GLU A 75 -2.34 6.13 -7.55
C GLU A 75 -2.06 5.92 -6.07
N LEU A 76 -1.36 4.83 -5.70
CA LEU A 76 -0.92 4.58 -4.33
C LEU A 76 0.37 5.34 -4.03
N ASP A 77 1.34 5.34 -4.95
CA ASP A 77 2.66 5.94 -4.73
C ASP A 77 2.58 7.45 -4.45
N LYS A 78 1.62 8.14 -5.10
CA LYS A 78 1.38 9.58 -4.92
C LYS A 78 0.24 9.89 -3.95
N HIS A 79 -0.40 8.89 -3.36
CA HIS A 79 -1.53 9.12 -2.45
C HIS A 79 -1.07 9.88 -1.20
N PRO A 80 -1.80 10.91 -0.73
CA PRO A 80 -1.42 11.68 0.47
C PRO A 80 -1.28 10.78 1.71
N ASP A 81 -2.24 9.87 1.93
CA ASP A 81 -2.20 8.93 3.07
C ASP A 81 -1.09 7.85 2.95
N ALA A 82 -0.44 7.71 1.79
CA ALA A 82 0.70 6.80 1.61
C ALA A 82 2.07 7.48 1.84
N GLN A 83 2.10 8.79 2.12
CA GLN A 83 3.36 9.53 2.29
C GLN A 83 3.90 9.48 3.72
N GLN A 84 3.04 9.26 4.71
CA GLN A 84 3.41 9.34 6.12
C GLN A 84 2.91 8.13 6.89
N LYS A 85 3.70 7.68 7.86
CA LYS A 85 3.33 6.54 8.69
C LYS A 85 2.11 6.90 9.57
N PRO A 86 1.04 6.10 9.54
CA PRO A 86 -0.14 6.34 10.37
C PRO A 86 0.23 6.47 11.86
N GLY A 87 -0.44 7.37 12.56
CA GLY A 87 -0.16 7.68 13.98
C GLY A 87 1.02 8.64 14.22
N THR A 88 1.73 9.08 13.18
CA THR A 88 2.73 10.15 13.32
C THR A 88 2.02 11.51 13.42
N VAL A 89 2.14 12.20 14.56
CA VAL A 89 1.59 13.55 14.73
C VAL A 89 2.36 14.52 13.83
N VAL A 90 1.68 15.06 12.81
CA VAL A 90 2.24 16.13 11.97
C VAL A 90 2.27 17.41 12.80
N GLN A 91 3.45 17.84 13.24
CA GLN A 91 3.64 19.21 13.72
C GLN A 91 3.44 20.16 12.55
N LYS A 92 2.25 20.76 12.44
CA LYS A 92 1.97 21.83 11.47
C LYS A 92 2.85 23.03 11.86
N ARG A 93 3.91 23.33 11.09
CA ARG A 93 4.69 24.56 11.27
C ARG A 93 3.76 25.76 11.12
N ARG A 94 3.49 26.44 12.23
CA ARG A 94 2.86 27.76 12.28
C ARG A 94 3.86 28.79 11.76
N GLN A 95 3.92 28.97 10.45
CA GLN A 95 4.66 30.06 9.80
C GLN A 95 3.74 30.65 8.74
N ASP A 96 2.80 31.50 9.15
CA ASP A 96 2.13 32.51 8.30
C ASP A 96 1.34 33.49 9.19
N GLU A 97 1.94 33.93 10.29
CA GLU A 97 1.55 35.19 10.94
C GLU A 97 2.67 36.20 10.65
N THR A 98 2.79 36.60 9.38
CA THR A 98 3.50 37.83 9.04
C THR A 98 2.68 38.98 9.62
N LEU A 99 3.12 39.43 10.79
CA LEU A 99 2.65 40.63 11.48
C LEU A 99 2.78 41.83 10.54
N TYR A 100 1.68 42.20 9.89
CA TYR A 100 1.51 43.57 9.42
C TYR A 100 0.97 44.39 10.60
N LEU A 101 1.89 44.94 11.40
CA LEU A 101 1.59 46.12 12.20
C LEU A 101 1.94 47.35 11.35
N ASN A 102 0.91 48.11 10.98
CA ASN A 102 1.02 49.53 10.63
C ASN A 102 0.48 50.33 11.81
#